data_AF-A0A939VUF6-F1
#
_entry.id   AF-A0A939VUF6-F1
#
_cell.length_a   1.000
_cell.length_b   1.000
_cell.length_c   1.000
_cell.angle_alpha   90.00
_cell.angle_beta   90.00
_cell.angle_gamma   90.00
#
_symmetry.space_group_name_H-M   'P 1'
#
loop_
_entity.id
_entity.type
_entity.pdbx_description
1 polymer ?
#
loop_
_entity_poly.entity_id
_entity_poly.type
_entity_poly.pdbx_seq_one_letter_code
_entity_poly.pdbx_strand_id
1 'polypeptide(L)'
;MNKKKYLYSVTFLLLLFAIYNLVWFFARYNYFAKYEKEFPLVADSGKKIYVDSDGYNYSVAMPRYLSWNGNLSIVEKDFQYALIIWKKPFEDTYKTGILFNGYNGITNQIELTDSKTADYPDCQKIVDENQLLIDQLYDRANTVWNLGLQ
;
A
#
# COMPACT_ATOMS: atom_id res chain seq x y z
N MET A 1 -2.02 28.63 -36.83
CA MET A 1 -2.35 27.19 -36.97
C MET A 1 -3.72 27.05 -37.65
N ASN A 2 -3.92 26.08 -38.54
CA ASN A 2 -5.21 25.88 -39.24
C ASN A 2 -6.28 25.35 -38.27
N LYS A 3 -7.50 25.93 -38.26
CA LYS A 3 -8.61 25.54 -37.36
C LYS A 3 -8.91 24.03 -37.40
N LYS A 4 -8.87 23.39 -38.57
CA LYS A 4 -9.07 21.93 -38.71
C LYS A 4 -7.94 21.14 -38.04
N LYS A 5 -6.68 21.56 -38.23
CA LYS A 5 -5.51 20.93 -37.58
C LYS A 5 -5.57 21.06 -36.06
N TYR A 6 -5.94 22.23 -35.55
CA TYR A 6 -6.16 22.45 -34.11
C TYR A 6 -7.26 21.54 -33.55
N LEU A 7 -8.41 21.46 -34.22
CA LEU A 7 -9.51 20.58 -33.80
C LEU A 7 -9.06 19.11 -33.74
N TYR A 8 -8.36 18.62 -34.77
CA TYR A 8 -7.81 17.25 -34.75
C TYR A 8 -6.81 17.03 -33.61
N SER A 9 -5.93 17.98 -33.32
CA SER A 9 -5.00 17.89 -32.18
C SER A 9 -5.74 17.83 -30.83
N VAL A 10 -6.78 18.64 -30.63
CA VAL A 10 -7.60 18.61 -29.40
C VAL A 10 -8.36 17.29 -29.27
N THR A 11 -9.03 16.84 -30.34
CA THR A 11 -9.74 15.54 -30.34
C THR A 11 -8.79 14.38 -30.07
N PHE A 12 -7.58 14.39 -30.64
CA PHE A 12 -6.56 13.37 -30.40
C PHE A 12 -6.09 13.35 -28.93
N LEU A 13 -5.85 14.51 -28.32
CA LEU A 13 -5.49 14.61 -26.90
C LEU A 13 -6.60 14.13 -25.97
N LEU A 14 -7.87 14.46 -26.26
CA LEU A 14 -9.02 13.96 -25.52
C LEU A 14 -9.16 12.44 -25.63
N LEU A 15 -8.91 11.87 -26.82
CA LEU A 15 -8.95 10.43 -27.05
C LEU A 15 -7.80 9.70 -26.33
N LEU A 16 -6.58 10.26 -26.32
CA LEU A 16 -5.48 9.73 -25.51
C LEU A 16 -5.80 9.77 -24.01
N PHE A 17 -6.39 10.86 -23.52
CA PHE A 17 -6.80 10.98 -22.11
C PHE A 17 -7.89 9.95 -21.76
N ALA A 18 -8.87 9.74 -22.63
CA ALA A 18 -9.91 8.73 -22.45
C ALA A 18 -9.33 7.31 -22.41
N ILE A 19 -8.42 6.96 -23.33
CA ILE A 19 -7.72 5.67 -23.33
C ILE A 19 -6.92 5.49 -22.05
N TYR A 20 -6.16 6.51 -21.63
CA TYR A 20 -5.38 6.46 -20.39
C TYR A 20 -6.27 6.21 -19.16
N ASN A 21 -7.42 6.88 -19.06
CA ASN A 21 -8.39 6.65 -17.98
C ASN A 21 -8.92 5.20 -17.96
N LEU A 22 -9.25 4.63 -19.12
CA LEU A 22 -9.71 3.25 -19.23
C LEU A 22 -8.61 2.25 -18.83
N VAL A 23 -7.41 2.39 -19.40
CA VAL A 23 -6.25 1.54 -19.08
C VAL A 23 -5.94 1.61 -17.58
N TRP A 24 -5.90 2.81 -17.01
CA TRP A 24 -5.66 3.05 -15.60
C TRP A 24 -6.74 2.39 -14.71
N PHE A 25 -8.02 2.54 -15.05
CA PHE A 25 -9.13 1.96 -14.29
C PHE A 25 -9.06 0.43 -14.24
N PHE A 26 -8.91 -0.22 -15.41
CA PHE A 26 -8.85 -1.68 -15.49
C PHE A 26 -7.56 -2.24 -14.88
N ALA A 27 -6.41 -1.62 -15.11
CA ALA A 27 -5.14 -2.06 -14.54
C ALA A 27 -5.14 -1.93 -13.01
N ARG A 28 -5.63 -0.81 -12.46
CA ARG A 28 -5.82 -0.64 -11.00
C ARG A 28 -6.70 -1.74 -10.41
N TYR A 29 -7.86 -1.99 -11.02
CA TYR A 29 -8.81 -2.99 -10.54
C TYR A 29 -8.17 -4.39 -10.51
N ASN A 30 -7.63 -4.85 -11.65
CA ASN A 30 -7.03 -6.18 -11.77
C ASN A 30 -5.81 -6.39 -10.86
N TYR A 31 -5.02 -5.34 -10.62
CA TYR A 31 -3.80 -5.43 -9.81
C TYR A 31 -4.09 -5.51 -8.30
N PHE A 32 -5.06 -4.73 -7.80
CA PHE A 32 -5.35 -4.64 -6.36
C PHE A 32 -6.53 -5.51 -5.87
N ALA A 33 -7.50 -5.85 -6.73
CA ALA A 33 -8.70 -6.59 -6.31
C ALA A 33 -8.37 -7.97 -5.70
N LYS A 34 -7.24 -8.58 -6.06
CA LYS A 34 -6.77 -9.85 -5.48
C LYS A 34 -6.40 -9.75 -4.00
N TYR A 35 -5.99 -8.58 -3.50
CA TYR A 35 -5.65 -8.35 -2.09
C TYR A 35 -6.86 -7.99 -1.23
N GLU A 36 -7.97 -7.61 -1.87
CA GLU A 36 -9.24 -7.22 -1.24
C GLU A 36 -10.23 -8.39 -1.08
N LYS A 37 -9.83 -9.61 -1.44
CA LYS A 37 -10.73 -10.77 -1.51
C LYS A 37 -11.27 -11.07 -0.12
N GLU A 38 -12.60 -11.21 -0.02
CA GLU A 38 -13.35 -11.56 1.20
C GLU A 38 -13.32 -10.51 2.34
N PHE A 39 -12.66 -9.36 2.18
CA PHE A 39 -12.70 -8.28 3.18
C PHE A 39 -14.03 -7.50 3.11
N PRO A 40 -14.76 -7.32 4.23
CA PRO A 40 -15.97 -6.50 4.23
C PRO A 40 -15.65 -5.01 3.97
N LEU A 41 -16.60 -4.33 3.31
CA LEU A 41 -16.53 -2.89 3.09
C LEU A 41 -16.94 -2.15 4.36
N VAL A 42 -16.11 -1.23 4.84
CA VAL A 42 -16.47 -0.34 5.95
C VAL A 42 -17.16 0.90 5.38
N ALA A 43 -18.47 0.98 5.60
CA ALA A 43 -19.42 1.86 4.90
C ALA A 43 -18.98 3.33 4.77
N ASP A 44 -18.33 3.88 5.80
CA ASP A 44 -18.00 5.32 5.87
C ASP A 44 -16.59 5.69 5.38
N SER A 45 -15.72 4.70 5.13
CA SER A 45 -14.29 4.94 4.86
C SER A 45 -13.86 4.75 3.40
N GLY A 46 -14.68 4.07 2.60
CA GLY A 46 -14.29 3.61 1.26
C GLY A 46 -13.15 2.58 1.25
N LYS A 47 -12.72 2.08 2.42
CA LYS A 47 -11.74 1.00 2.57
C LYS A 47 -12.46 -0.32 2.83
N LYS A 48 -11.85 -1.40 2.36
CA LYS A 48 -12.14 -2.75 2.86
C LYS A 48 -11.20 -3.07 4.01
N ILE A 49 -11.77 -3.58 5.10
CA ILE A 49 -11.02 -3.93 6.31
C ILE A 49 -11.44 -5.32 6.75
N TYR A 50 -10.47 -6.20 7.00
CA TYR A 50 -10.66 -7.47 7.68
C TYR A 50 -10.03 -7.38 9.07
N VAL A 51 -10.61 -8.06 10.06
CA VAL A 51 -10.09 -8.14 11.42
C VAL A 51 -9.94 -9.62 11.78
N ASP A 52 -8.75 -10.04 12.18
CA ASP A 52 -8.50 -11.44 12.59
C ASP A 52 -8.92 -11.72 14.05
N SER A 53 -8.79 -12.99 14.47
CA SER A 53 -9.10 -13.44 15.83
C SER A 53 -8.30 -12.73 16.93
N ASP A 54 -7.13 -12.21 16.58
CA ASP A 54 -6.20 -11.59 17.52
C ASP A 54 -6.46 -10.07 17.61
N GLY A 55 -7.30 -9.54 16.71
CA GLY A 55 -7.72 -8.15 16.64
C GLY A 55 -6.90 -7.29 15.67
N TYR A 56 -6.03 -7.87 14.85
CA TYR A 56 -5.27 -7.11 13.84
C TYR A 56 -6.17 -6.68 12.69
N ASN A 57 -6.07 -5.41 12.31
CA ASN A 57 -6.81 -4.81 11.22
C ASN A 57 -5.99 -4.85 9.92
N TYR A 58 -6.48 -5.56 8.92
CA TYR A 58 -5.90 -5.65 7.58
C TYR A 58 -6.68 -4.72 6.66
N SER A 59 -6.01 -3.81 5.96
CA SER A 59 -6.68 -2.91 5.00
C SER A 59 -5.94 -2.80 3.68
N VAL A 60 -6.70 -2.56 2.62
CA VAL A 60 -6.18 -2.28 1.28
C VAL A 60 -6.64 -0.90 0.86
N ALA A 61 -5.69 -0.02 0.58
CA ALA A 61 -5.96 1.32 0.07
C ALA A 61 -5.70 1.37 -1.45
N MET A 62 -6.79 1.38 -2.20
CA MET A 62 -6.79 1.50 -3.64
C MET A 62 -6.22 2.87 -4.12
N PRO A 63 -5.36 2.93 -5.16
CA PRO A 63 -4.42 4.04 -5.47
C PRO A 63 -4.77 5.54 -5.50
N ARG A 64 -6.01 6.02 -5.27
CA ARG A 64 -6.50 7.40 -5.63
C ARG A 64 -6.49 7.68 -7.16
N TYR A 65 -7.29 8.64 -7.65
CA TYR A 65 -7.51 8.87 -9.10
C TYR A 65 -6.22 9.27 -9.86
N LEU A 66 -5.97 8.65 -11.02
CA LEU A 66 -4.76 8.75 -11.87
C LEU A 66 -3.41 8.53 -11.16
N SER A 67 -3.43 8.10 -9.91
CA SER A 67 -2.27 7.57 -9.20
C SER A 67 -2.25 6.05 -9.34
N TRP A 68 -1.05 5.49 -9.34
CA TRP A 68 -0.85 4.05 -9.35
C TRP A 68 -0.42 3.48 -7.99
N ASN A 69 -0.09 4.36 -7.03
CA ASN A 69 0.44 3.99 -5.74
C ASN A 69 -0.70 3.68 -4.77
N GLY A 70 -0.90 2.40 -4.48
CA GLY A 70 -1.73 1.92 -3.37
C GLY A 70 -0.86 1.24 -2.32
N ASN A 71 -1.43 0.98 -1.14
CA ASN A 71 -0.74 0.26 -0.08
C ASN A 71 -1.65 -0.78 0.59
N LEU A 72 -1.01 -1.83 1.09
CA LEU A 72 -1.59 -2.76 2.05
C LEU A 72 -1.16 -2.30 3.45
N SER A 73 -1.98 -2.55 4.46
CA SER A 73 -1.63 -2.24 5.85
C SER A 73 -2.09 -3.31 6.82
N ILE A 74 -1.25 -3.65 7.78
CA ILE A 74 -1.64 -4.41 8.97
C ILE A 74 -1.47 -3.47 10.15
N VAL A 75 -2.51 -3.28 10.96
CA VAL A 75 -2.50 -2.42 12.14
C VAL A 75 -2.86 -3.28 13.34
N GLU A 76 -2.03 -3.25 14.37
CA GLU A 76 -2.30 -3.93 15.63
C GLU A 76 -3.56 -3.35 16.32
N LYS A 77 -4.20 -4.18 17.14
CA LYS A 77 -5.50 -3.94 17.77
C LYS A 77 -5.56 -2.63 18.57
N ASP A 78 -4.54 -2.37 19.40
CA ASP A 78 -4.40 -1.18 20.24
C ASP A 78 -3.63 -0.05 19.52
N PHE A 79 -3.47 -0.18 18.18
CA PHE A 79 -2.84 0.78 17.28
C PHE A 79 -1.39 1.16 17.66
N GLN A 80 -0.69 0.33 18.44
CA GLN A 80 0.68 0.63 18.88
C GLN A 80 1.68 0.52 17.73
N TYR A 81 1.42 -0.37 16.78
CA TYR A 81 2.26 -0.56 15.61
C TYR A 81 1.47 -0.95 14.37
N ALA A 82 2.05 -0.64 13.20
CA ALA A 82 1.48 -1.02 11.92
C ALA A 82 2.58 -1.32 10.89
N LEU A 83 2.37 -2.33 10.05
CA LEU A 83 3.13 -2.54 8.83
C LEU A 83 2.38 -1.89 7.66
N ILE A 84 3.09 -1.07 6.89
CA ILE A 84 2.64 -0.53 5.61
C ILE A 84 3.46 -1.19 4.50
N ILE A 85 2.78 -1.66 3.46
CA ILE A 85 3.41 -2.31 2.30
C ILE A 85 3.01 -1.51 1.06
N TRP A 86 3.94 -0.74 0.51
CA TRP A 86 3.76 -0.04 -0.76
C TRP A 86 4.07 -0.99 -1.90
N LYS A 87 3.05 -1.31 -2.70
CA LYS A 87 3.25 -2.06 -3.93
C LYS A 87 3.38 -1.10 -5.10
N LYS A 88 4.55 -1.11 -5.74
CA LYS A 88 4.74 -0.41 -7.00
C LYS A 88 4.12 -1.21 -8.15
N PRO A 89 3.39 -0.57 -9.07
CA PRO A 89 2.88 -1.23 -10.26
C PRO A 89 4.01 -1.69 -11.17
N PHE A 90 3.81 -2.82 -11.85
CA PHE A 90 4.78 -3.41 -12.79
C PHE A 90 6.12 -3.85 -12.18
N GLU A 91 6.29 -3.72 -10.86
CA GLU A 91 7.39 -4.31 -10.09
C GLU A 91 6.84 -5.44 -9.19
N ASP A 92 7.58 -6.57 -9.11
CA ASP A 92 7.28 -7.67 -8.19
C ASP A 92 7.88 -7.47 -6.79
N THR A 93 8.67 -6.42 -6.61
CA THR A 93 9.18 -5.97 -5.31
C THR A 93 8.11 -5.22 -4.51
N TYR A 94 8.40 -5.03 -3.23
CA TYR A 94 7.62 -4.24 -2.28
C TYR A 94 8.57 -3.28 -1.56
N LYS A 95 8.10 -2.07 -1.24
CA LYS A 95 8.69 -1.27 -0.16
C LYS A 95 7.84 -1.49 1.08
N THR A 96 8.46 -1.65 2.22
CA THR A 96 7.79 -1.81 3.51
C THR A 96 8.19 -0.69 4.46
N GLY A 97 7.34 -0.43 5.45
CA GLY A 97 7.67 0.47 6.52
C GLY A 97 6.84 0.17 7.76
N ILE A 98 7.44 0.35 8.93
CA ILE A 98 6.79 0.14 10.22
C ILE A 98 6.45 1.50 10.83
N LEU A 99 5.20 1.65 11.22
CA LEU A 99 4.75 2.72 12.10
C LEU A 99 4.86 2.23 13.55
N PHE A 100 5.54 3.00 14.40
CA PHE A 100 5.53 2.83 15.85
C PHE A 100 4.86 4.05 16.47
N ASN A 101 3.70 3.88 17.11
CA ASN A 101 3.02 4.94 17.84
C ASN A 101 3.51 4.96 19.30
N GLY A 102 4.03 6.10 19.75
CA GLY A 102 4.43 6.29 21.15
C GLY A 102 5.82 5.79 21.52
N TYR A 103 6.59 5.18 20.61
CA TYR A 103 8.00 4.86 20.86
C TYR A 103 8.78 6.16 21.12
N ASN A 104 9.37 6.28 22.31
CA ASN A 104 9.96 7.51 22.85
C ASN A 104 9.00 8.73 22.85
N GLY A 105 7.69 8.49 22.99
CA GLY A 105 6.65 9.54 23.06
C GLY A 105 6.28 10.17 21.73
N ILE A 106 6.78 9.64 20.60
CA ILE A 106 6.49 10.14 19.25
C ILE A 106 6.01 9.00 18.33
N THR A 107 5.30 9.37 17.26
CA THR A 107 5.00 8.42 16.17
C THR A 107 6.17 8.42 15.19
N ASN A 108 6.82 7.27 15.02
CA ASN A 108 7.89 7.07 14.04
C ASN A 108 7.34 6.26 12.86
N GLN A 109 7.72 6.62 11.64
CA GLN A 109 7.59 5.75 10.47
C GLN A 109 8.99 5.43 9.97
N ILE A 110 9.36 4.15 9.94
CA ILE A 110 10.68 3.69 9.51
C ILE A 110 10.48 2.88 8.22
N GLU A 111 11.04 3.35 7.11
CA GLU A 111 11.12 2.53 5.88
C GLU A 111 12.16 1.43 6.06
N LEU A 112 11.86 0.25 5.51
CA LEU A 112 12.69 -0.94 5.61
C LEU A 112 13.08 -1.45 4.20
N THR A 113 14.25 -2.06 4.09
CA THR A 113 14.66 -2.81 2.87
C THR A 113 14.23 -4.27 2.94
N ASP A 114 14.16 -4.84 4.15
CA ASP A 114 13.75 -6.20 4.50
C ASP A 114 13.29 -6.19 5.99
N SER A 115 12.86 -7.31 6.56
CA SER A 115 12.37 -7.38 7.96
C SER A 115 13.39 -6.90 9.00
N LYS A 116 14.69 -6.84 8.67
CA LYS A 116 15.80 -6.64 9.61
C LYS A 116 16.55 -5.35 9.41
N THR A 117 16.35 -4.66 8.29
CA THR A 117 17.22 -3.58 7.85
C THR A 117 16.44 -2.31 7.57
N ALA A 118 16.77 -1.23 8.28
CA ALA A 118 16.22 0.10 8.04
C ALA A 118 16.82 0.72 6.77
N ASP A 119 16.00 1.40 5.96
CA ASP A 119 16.44 2.20 4.79
C ASP A 119 17.34 3.38 5.24
N TYR A 120 17.19 3.82 6.50
CA TYR A 120 18.00 4.84 7.15
C TYR A 120 18.79 4.24 8.34
N PRO A 121 20.14 4.23 8.32
CA PRO A 121 20.96 3.60 9.36
C PRO A 121 20.71 4.11 10.78
N ASP A 122 20.39 5.40 10.95
CA ASP A 122 20.08 6.00 12.26
C ASP A 122 18.83 5.38 12.92
N CYS A 123 17.95 4.75 12.13
CA CYS A 123 16.77 4.03 12.61
C CYS A 123 17.03 2.55 12.93
N GLN A 124 18.19 1.99 12.56
CA GLN A 124 18.47 0.55 12.67
C GLN A 124 18.30 0.03 14.10
N LYS A 125 18.74 0.80 15.10
CA LYS A 125 18.57 0.44 16.52
C LYS A 125 17.10 0.17 16.90
N ILE A 126 16.15 0.91 16.32
CA ILE A 126 14.72 0.73 16.59
C ILE A 126 14.22 -0.57 15.95
N VAL A 127 14.74 -0.94 14.78
CA VAL A 127 14.46 -2.22 14.12
C VAL A 127 15.00 -3.38 14.96
N ASP A 128 16.28 -3.32 15.36
CA ASP A 128 16.93 -4.32 16.20
C ASP A 128 16.17 -4.57 17.53
N GLU A 129 15.74 -3.49 18.19
CA GLU A 129 14.97 -3.55 19.45
C GLU A 129 13.56 -4.14 19.29
N ASN A 130 13.00 -4.14 18.08
CA ASN A 130 11.62 -4.55 17.80
C ASN A 130 11.51 -5.74 16.82
N GLN A 131 12.61 -6.44 16.52
CA GLN A 131 12.69 -7.45 15.46
C GLN A 131 11.54 -8.49 15.51
N LEU A 132 11.27 -9.06 16.69
CA LEU A 132 10.23 -10.09 16.86
C LEU A 132 8.83 -9.61 16.43
N LEU A 133 8.53 -8.33 16.66
CA LEU A 133 7.26 -7.69 16.29
C LEU A 133 7.20 -7.43 14.79
N ILE A 134 8.32 -7.04 14.18
CA ILE A 134 8.43 -6.83 12.73
C ILE A 134 8.26 -8.17 11.98
N ASP A 135 8.94 -9.22 12.44
CA ASP A 135 8.81 -10.59 11.93
C ASP A 135 7.34 -11.05 11.98
N GLN A 136 6.65 -10.86 13.11
CA GLN A 136 5.23 -11.21 13.26
C GLN A 136 4.31 -10.46 12.28
N LEU A 137 4.58 -9.18 11.99
CA LEU A 137 3.80 -8.42 11.00
C LEU A 137 4.07 -8.92 9.57
N TYR A 138 5.31 -9.29 9.26
CA TYR A 138 5.69 -9.86 7.96
C TYR A 138 5.05 -11.25 7.76
N ASP A 139 5.05 -12.11 8.77
CA ASP A 139 4.40 -13.43 8.74
C ASP A 139 2.88 -13.30 8.56
N ARG A 140 2.22 -12.34 9.23
CA ARG A 140 0.80 -12.04 9.01
C ARG A 140 0.54 -11.55 7.57
N ALA A 141 1.39 -10.68 7.03
CA ALA A 141 1.27 -10.20 5.65
C ALA A 141 1.46 -11.32 4.61
N ASN A 142 2.42 -12.20 4.85
CA ASN A 142 2.66 -13.38 4.02
C ASN A 142 1.48 -14.37 4.11
N THR A 143 0.90 -14.57 5.28
CA THR A 143 -0.27 -15.43 5.49
C THR A 143 -1.51 -14.91 4.76
N VAL A 144 -1.80 -13.61 4.84
CA VAL A 144 -3.03 -13.02 4.28
C VAL A 144 -2.93 -12.72 2.78
N TRP A 145 -1.75 -12.32 2.28
CA TRP A 145 -1.59 -11.85 0.89
C TRP A 145 -0.58 -12.64 0.05
N ASN A 146 0.10 -13.65 0.62
CA ASN A 146 1.09 -14.49 -0.06
C ASN A 146 2.16 -13.69 -0.82
N LEU A 147 2.82 -12.77 -0.12
CA LEU A 147 3.72 -11.77 -0.71
C LEU A 147 5.18 -12.23 -0.81
N GLY A 148 5.62 -13.13 0.07
CA GLY A 148 7.02 -13.57 0.15
C GLY A 148 7.96 -12.51 0.72
N LEU A 149 7.48 -11.63 1.61
CA LEU A 149 8.30 -10.66 2.33
C LEU A 149 9.32 -11.38 3.22
N GLN A 150 10.53 -10.81 3.30
CA GLN A 150 11.69 -11.27 4.09
C GLN A 150 12.31 -10.11 4.82
#